data_AF-A0A495T5W5-F1
#
_entry.id   AF-A0A495T5W5-F1
#
_cell.length_a   1.000
_cell.length_b   1.000
_cell.length_c   1.000
_cell.angle_alpha   90.00
_cell.angle_beta   90.00
_cell.angle_gamma   90.00
#
_symmetry.space_group_name_H-M   'P 1'
#
loop_
_entity.id
_entity.type
_entity.pdbx_description
1 polymer ?
#
loop_
_entity_poly.entity_id
_entity_poly.type
_entity_poly.pdbx_seq_one_letter_code
_entity_poly.pdbx_strand_id
1 'polypeptide(L)'
;MNRSNNSTILTSTSIMSDINAKLPRRGDFGWQPLVSAFEPTIEDMMSSRAYFGMLPEALYLWGTFRDEDGEIYCPMRRIPAGLSTDARDTRRRFYLCSTLGHDDGMHMHSVGKESAPNDGFSRTLEGERIHWRSHPQAPGNGFHVTWTPNECSWYEENGMNIKGKLVKPGMHWYLPGRDAGMYYVANIFEMEGTILGKKVRGMIGFDPIYMYEGGEIYKTKDALVQEKLELVWYTWATRYKDGSIDFGHFTLGNDMFGFAILGNEKGEVRFTYDVTGEVDFGANGYWQEGIKYSAFGDEWEFIPDPKGRFVGLGKLKNPQVDGRWRRVGDTREPDVWFAWGEAAPEHGSRPVNRLPEMGARIGVNFQKY
;
A
#
# COMPACT_ATOMS: atom_id res chain seq x y z
N MET A 1 0.96 -12.34 -59.31
CA MET A 1 -0.24 -12.62 -58.49
C MET A 1 0.21 -12.68 -57.03
N ASN A 2 0.16 -11.53 -56.33
CA ASN A 2 0.46 -11.43 -54.90
C ASN A 2 -0.82 -11.72 -54.12
N ARG A 3 -0.81 -12.74 -53.25
CA ARG A 3 -1.85 -12.91 -52.23
C ARG A 3 -1.35 -12.27 -50.94
N SER A 4 -1.92 -11.12 -50.60
CA SER A 4 -1.82 -10.50 -49.29
C SER A 4 -2.66 -11.31 -48.29
N ASN A 5 -2.02 -11.88 -47.27
CA ASN A 5 -2.70 -12.38 -46.09
C ASN A 5 -2.92 -11.22 -45.12
N ASN A 6 -4.07 -10.57 -45.22
CA ASN A 6 -4.57 -9.68 -44.17
C ASN A 6 -5.18 -10.54 -43.06
N SER A 7 -4.43 -10.78 -41.98
CA SER A 7 -5.04 -11.23 -40.73
C SER A 7 -5.56 -10.02 -39.97
N THR A 8 -6.85 -9.76 -40.10
CA THR A 8 -7.57 -8.82 -39.24
C THR A 8 -7.60 -9.40 -37.83
N ILE A 9 -6.73 -8.89 -36.95
CA ILE A 9 -6.81 -9.18 -35.51
C ILE A 9 -8.03 -8.42 -34.99
N LEU A 10 -9.13 -9.14 -34.79
CA LEU A 10 -10.25 -8.65 -34.01
C LEU A 10 -9.77 -8.46 -32.57
N THR A 11 -9.68 -7.21 -32.14
CA THR A 11 -9.51 -6.82 -30.73
C THR A 11 -10.79 -7.18 -29.98
N SER A 12 -10.91 -8.46 -29.59
CA SER A 12 -11.95 -8.87 -28.66
C SER A 12 -11.64 -8.27 -27.29
N THR A 13 -12.59 -7.50 -26.79
CA THR A 13 -12.65 -7.07 -25.39
C THR A 13 -12.86 -8.35 -24.56
N SER A 14 -11.78 -9.00 -24.13
CA SER A 14 -11.87 -10.19 -23.26
C SER A 14 -12.16 -9.74 -21.84
N ILE A 15 -13.42 -9.40 -21.59
CA ILE A 15 -14.00 -9.48 -20.26
C ILE A 15 -14.19 -10.97 -20.00
N MET A 16 -13.68 -11.46 -18.85
CA MET A 16 -13.85 -12.83 -18.39
C MET A 16 -15.28 -13.33 -18.62
N SER A 17 -15.44 -14.24 -19.57
CA SER A 17 -16.68 -15.00 -19.79
C SER A 17 -16.46 -16.51 -19.75
N ASP A 18 -15.27 -16.96 -19.34
CA ASP A 18 -15.04 -18.38 -19.05
C ASP A 18 -15.31 -18.65 -17.56
N ILE A 19 -16.58 -18.54 -17.18
CA ILE A 19 -17.12 -18.73 -15.82
C ILE A 19 -16.85 -20.16 -15.26
N ASN A 20 -16.23 -21.04 -16.05
CA ASN A 20 -16.01 -22.46 -15.72
C ASN A 20 -14.54 -22.91 -15.77
N ALA A 21 -13.56 -22.02 -15.94
CA ALA A 21 -12.16 -22.42 -15.92
C ALA A 21 -11.74 -22.81 -14.50
N LYS A 22 -11.55 -24.11 -14.24
CA LYS A 22 -11.11 -24.63 -12.93
C LYS A 22 -9.60 -24.68 -12.75
N LEU A 23 -8.86 -24.42 -13.83
CA LEU A 23 -7.40 -24.30 -13.88
C LEU A 23 -7.00 -22.93 -14.46
N PRO A 24 -5.89 -22.34 -13.99
CA PRO A 24 -5.35 -21.11 -14.58
C PRO A 24 -5.01 -21.27 -16.06
N ARG A 25 -5.09 -20.16 -16.80
CA ARG A 25 -4.58 -20.09 -18.17
C ARG A 25 -3.05 -20.05 -18.16
N ARG A 26 -2.41 -20.37 -19.29
CA ARG A 26 -0.96 -20.22 -19.44
C ARG A 26 -0.53 -18.79 -19.07
N GLY A 27 0.43 -18.66 -18.15
CA GLY A 27 0.93 -17.39 -17.64
C GLY A 27 0.20 -16.86 -16.39
N ASP A 28 -0.83 -17.57 -15.94
CA ASP A 28 -1.53 -17.30 -14.68
C ASP A 28 -1.14 -18.38 -13.66
N PHE A 29 -0.79 -17.94 -12.45
CA PHE A 29 -0.37 -18.78 -11.34
C PHE A 29 -1.42 -18.75 -10.21
N GLY A 30 -2.70 -18.60 -10.56
CA GLY A 30 -3.82 -18.53 -9.63
C GLY A 30 -3.70 -17.36 -8.66
N TRP A 31 -3.01 -16.28 -9.07
CA TRP A 31 -2.73 -15.09 -8.26
C TRP A 31 -1.81 -15.32 -7.06
N GLN A 32 -0.96 -16.37 -7.11
CA GLN A 32 0.10 -16.61 -6.14
C GLN A 32 1.17 -15.49 -6.21
N PRO A 33 1.38 -14.70 -5.14
CA PRO A 33 2.41 -13.69 -5.13
C PRO A 33 3.79 -14.30 -4.83
N LEU A 34 4.85 -13.55 -5.18
CA LEU A 34 6.23 -13.73 -4.72
C LEU A 34 6.59 -12.59 -3.78
N VAL A 35 7.16 -12.90 -2.62
CA VAL A 35 7.39 -11.95 -1.52
C VAL A 35 8.82 -12.08 -1.00
N SER A 36 9.47 -10.95 -0.69
CA SER A 36 10.80 -10.91 -0.06
C SER A 36 11.09 -9.53 0.56
N ALA A 37 12.18 -9.46 1.31
CA ALA A 37 12.84 -8.21 1.67
C ALA A 37 13.93 -7.83 0.65
N PHE A 38 14.37 -6.57 0.68
CA PHE A 38 15.47 -6.04 -0.11
C PHE A 38 16.19 -4.89 0.63
N GLU A 39 17.45 -4.63 0.28
CA GLU A 39 18.15 -3.42 0.73
C GLU A 39 17.83 -2.27 -0.24
N PRO A 40 17.26 -1.15 0.22
CA PRO A 40 16.99 -0.01 -0.66
C PRO A 40 18.26 0.65 -1.17
N THR A 41 18.28 1.04 -2.43
CA THR A 41 19.43 1.73 -3.04
C THR A 41 19.01 3.01 -3.75
N ILE A 42 19.95 3.96 -3.87
CA ILE A 42 19.76 5.17 -4.69
C ILE A 42 19.53 4.81 -6.16
N GLU A 43 20.24 3.79 -6.66
CA GLU A 43 20.13 3.32 -8.04
C GLU A 43 18.71 2.87 -8.36
N ASP A 44 18.15 2.00 -7.50
CA ASP A 44 16.80 1.48 -7.70
C ASP A 44 15.74 2.59 -7.63
N MET A 45 15.86 3.51 -6.67
CA MET A 45 14.90 4.59 -6.46
C MET A 45 14.95 5.68 -7.55
N MET A 46 16.14 5.91 -8.15
CA MET A 46 16.28 6.80 -9.32
C MET A 46 15.87 6.14 -10.63
N SER A 47 15.83 4.81 -10.68
CA SER A 47 15.56 4.08 -11.91
C SER A 47 14.16 4.34 -12.46
N SER A 48 14.03 4.28 -13.78
CA SER A 48 12.76 4.17 -14.50
C SER A 48 12.58 2.78 -15.12
N ARG A 49 13.42 1.82 -14.75
CA ARG A 49 13.40 0.46 -15.31
C ARG A 49 12.07 -0.22 -15.04
N ALA A 50 11.68 -1.09 -15.98
CA ALA A 50 10.61 -2.05 -15.72
C ALA A 50 11.12 -3.21 -14.86
N TYR A 51 10.25 -3.74 -14.01
CA TYR A 51 10.45 -5.01 -13.30
C TYR A 51 9.43 -6.02 -13.77
N PHE A 52 9.88 -7.19 -14.24
CA PHE A 52 9.00 -8.26 -14.73
C PHE A 52 8.04 -7.82 -15.85
N GLY A 53 8.44 -6.83 -16.65
CA GLY A 53 7.61 -6.24 -17.71
C GLY A 53 6.63 -5.16 -17.23
N MET A 54 6.61 -4.81 -15.94
CA MET A 54 5.78 -3.75 -15.37
C MET A 54 6.54 -2.44 -15.29
N LEU A 55 5.91 -1.38 -15.80
CA LEU A 55 6.47 -0.04 -15.79
C LEU A 55 6.19 0.63 -14.44
N PRO A 56 7.07 1.54 -13.96
CA PRO A 56 6.74 2.36 -12.81
C PRO A 56 5.46 3.15 -13.07
N GLU A 57 4.51 3.06 -12.15
CA GLU A 57 3.22 3.76 -12.23
C GLU A 57 3.30 5.09 -11.47
N ALA A 58 3.60 5.00 -10.19
CA ALA A 58 3.82 6.16 -9.32
C ALA A 58 4.56 5.74 -8.04
N LEU A 59 5.07 6.76 -7.35
CA LEU A 59 5.47 6.69 -5.96
C LEU A 59 4.29 7.15 -5.09
N TYR A 60 3.90 6.36 -4.09
CA TYR A 60 2.91 6.74 -3.10
C TYR A 60 3.61 7.05 -1.78
N LEU A 61 3.34 8.25 -1.26
CA LEU A 61 3.73 8.68 0.07
C LEU A 61 2.47 8.75 0.91
N TRP A 62 2.44 8.03 2.01
CA TRP A 62 1.27 8.00 2.86
C TRP A 62 1.63 7.49 4.24
N GLY A 63 0.87 7.83 5.27
CA GLY A 63 1.12 7.31 6.60
C GLY A 63 0.18 7.88 7.64
N THR A 64 0.42 7.51 8.89
CA THR A 64 -0.41 7.92 10.02
C THR A 64 0.49 8.52 11.09
N PHE A 65 0.07 9.67 11.59
CA PHE A 65 0.73 10.43 12.64
C PHE A 65 -0.24 10.76 13.75
N ARG A 66 0.29 10.88 14.96
CA ARG A 66 -0.46 11.32 16.14
C ARG A 66 0.26 12.47 16.83
N ASP A 67 -0.50 13.44 17.33
CA ASP A 67 0.01 14.49 18.23
C ASP A 67 -0.17 14.10 19.71
N GLU A 68 0.17 15.01 20.61
CA GLU A 68 0.06 14.81 22.07
C GLU A 68 -1.41 14.71 22.55
N ASP A 69 -2.36 15.25 21.77
CA ASP A 69 -3.80 15.21 22.06
C ASP A 69 -4.44 13.90 21.54
N GLY A 70 -3.68 13.08 20.79
CA GLY A 70 -4.14 11.84 20.17
C GLY A 70 -4.86 12.07 18.83
N GLU A 71 -4.78 13.28 18.27
CA GLU A 71 -5.36 13.58 16.97
C GLU A 71 -4.57 12.88 15.86
N ILE A 72 -5.30 12.26 14.93
CA ILE A 72 -4.72 11.51 13.82
C ILE A 72 -4.54 12.45 12.62
N TYR A 73 -3.39 12.32 11.97
CA TYR A 73 -3.06 13.01 10.72
C TYR A 73 -2.58 11.98 9.69
N CYS A 74 -3.28 11.92 8.56
CA CYS A 74 -3.02 11.04 7.44
C CYS A 74 -2.63 11.84 6.19
N PRO A 75 -1.34 12.19 6.04
CA PRO A 75 -0.82 12.76 4.81
C PRO A 75 -0.79 11.71 3.69
N MET A 76 -1.13 12.10 2.46
CA MET A 76 -1.05 11.28 1.25
C MET A 76 -0.59 12.12 0.06
N ARG A 77 0.34 11.61 -0.74
CA ARG A 77 0.69 12.15 -2.06
C ARG A 77 1.07 11.03 -3.02
N ARG A 78 0.52 11.09 -4.23
CA ARG A 78 0.95 10.28 -5.37
C ARG A 78 1.88 11.09 -6.25
N ILE A 79 3.10 10.64 -6.51
CA ILE A 79 4.03 11.27 -7.45
C ILE A 79 4.10 10.37 -8.70
N PRO A 80 3.46 10.75 -9.83
CA PRO A 80 3.39 9.91 -11.02
C PRO A 80 4.77 9.68 -11.65
N ALA A 81 5.00 8.51 -12.24
CA ALA A 81 6.22 8.22 -12.98
C ALA A 81 6.32 8.95 -14.35
N GLY A 82 5.29 9.72 -14.73
CA GLY A 82 5.26 10.47 -15.99
C GLY A 82 4.70 9.70 -17.19
N LEU A 83 3.93 8.63 -16.96
CA LEU A 83 3.22 7.91 -18.04
C LEU A 83 2.22 8.86 -18.71
N SER A 84 2.38 9.04 -20.02
CA SER A 84 1.59 9.98 -20.82
C SER A 84 0.16 9.47 -21.01
N THR A 85 -0.76 9.83 -20.13
CA THR A 85 -2.18 9.83 -20.49
C THR A 85 -2.86 11.09 -19.96
N ASP A 86 -3.29 11.95 -20.89
CA ASP A 86 -3.94 13.25 -20.70
C ASP A 86 -5.35 13.21 -20.05
N ALA A 87 -5.66 12.23 -19.21
CA ALA A 87 -7.03 12.03 -18.72
C ALA A 87 -7.16 12.27 -17.20
N ARG A 88 -7.47 13.52 -16.82
CA ARG A 88 -8.05 13.93 -15.52
C ARG A 88 -7.68 13.04 -14.33
N ASP A 89 -6.42 13.06 -13.91
CA ASP A 89 -6.06 12.45 -12.64
C ASP A 89 -6.72 13.25 -11.50
N THR A 90 -7.54 12.59 -10.69
CA THR A 90 -8.18 13.21 -9.53
C THR A 90 -7.23 13.25 -8.34
N ARG A 91 -6.14 12.46 -8.34
CA ARG A 91 -5.15 12.33 -7.25
C ARG A 91 -3.95 13.25 -7.46
N ARG A 92 -4.21 14.46 -8.00
CA ARG A 92 -3.18 15.40 -8.47
C ARG A 92 -2.53 16.23 -7.38
N ARG A 93 -3.02 16.20 -6.15
CA ARG A 93 -2.59 17.06 -5.04
C ARG A 93 -2.29 16.24 -3.80
N PHE A 94 -1.69 16.89 -2.81
CA PHE A 94 -1.57 16.35 -1.46
C PHE A 94 -2.95 16.26 -0.82
N TYR A 95 -3.20 15.19 -0.09
CA TYR A 95 -4.34 15.04 0.80
C TYR A 95 -3.86 14.93 2.23
N LEU A 96 -4.55 15.63 3.13
CA LEU A 96 -4.40 15.43 4.56
C LEU A 96 -5.78 15.05 5.09
N CYS A 97 -5.94 13.82 5.55
CA CYS A 97 -7.11 13.44 6.34
C CYS A 97 -6.77 13.59 7.83
N SER A 98 -7.68 14.09 8.65
CA SER A 98 -7.43 14.26 10.07
C SER A 98 -8.71 14.15 10.90
N THR A 99 -8.56 13.71 12.15
CA THR A 99 -9.63 13.72 13.14
C THR A 99 -9.81 15.08 13.81
N LEU A 100 -8.95 16.06 13.51
CA LEU A 100 -8.99 17.37 14.15
C LEU A 100 -10.35 18.05 13.96
N GLY A 101 -11.08 18.22 15.07
CA GLY A 101 -12.43 18.80 15.06
C GLY A 101 -13.54 17.83 14.65
N HIS A 102 -13.25 16.52 14.58
CA HIS A 102 -14.15 15.45 14.15
C HIS A 102 -14.12 14.25 15.10
N ASP A 103 -15.28 13.71 15.43
CA ASP A 103 -15.43 12.56 16.32
C ASP A 103 -15.84 11.27 15.61
N ASP A 104 -16.26 11.36 14.34
CA ASP A 104 -16.74 10.24 13.52
C ASP A 104 -15.65 9.59 12.65
N GLY A 105 -14.45 10.15 12.63
CA GLY A 105 -13.30 9.64 11.91
C GLY A 105 -12.46 10.74 11.27
N MET A 106 -11.65 10.37 10.29
CA MET A 106 -10.78 11.29 9.56
C MET A 106 -11.49 11.96 8.39
N HIS A 107 -11.38 13.29 8.33
CA HIS A 107 -11.92 14.14 7.26
C HIS A 107 -10.83 14.86 6.49
N MET A 108 -11.08 15.16 5.21
CA MET A 108 -10.13 15.92 4.38
C MET A 108 -9.97 17.36 4.90
N HIS A 109 -8.74 17.71 5.28
CA HIS A 109 -8.35 19.07 5.64
C HIS A 109 -8.14 19.93 4.38
N SER A 110 -8.49 21.21 4.46
CA SER A 110 -8.45 22.14 3.32
C SER A 110 -7.05 22.37 2.75
N VAL A 111 -6.00 22.24 3.57
CA VAL A 111 -4.60 22.44 3.17
C VAL A 111 -4.20 21.65 1.92
N GLY A 112 -4.77 20.45 1.74
CA GLY A 112 -4.52 19.64 0.55
C GLY A 112 -4.99 20.30 -0.74
N LYS A 113 -6.13 21.02 -0.70
CA LYS A 113 -6.66 21.76 -1.87
C LYS A 113 -5.76 22.92 -2.29
N GLU A 114 -5.01 23.47 -1.35
CA GLU A 114 -4.08 24.59 -1.55
C GLU A 114 -2.69 24.12 -2.00
N SER A 115 -2.36 22.84 -1.83
CA SER A 115 -1.05 22.26 -2.20
C SER A 115 -0.79 22.27 -3.70
N ALA A 116 0.47 22.41 -4.11
CA ALA A 116 0.88 22.35 -5.50
C ALA A 116 0.54 20.99 -6.12
N PRO A 117 0.07 20.98 -7.38
CA PRO A 117 -0.16 19.75 -8.09
C PRO A 117 1.14 18.98 -8.33
N ASN A 118 1.02 17.68 -8.59
CA ASN A 118 2.16 16.83 -8.96
C ASN A 118 2.66 17.08 -10.38
N ASP A 119 1.97 17.89 -11.20
CA ASP A 119 2.36 18.13 -12.59
C ASP A 119 3.70 18.87 -12.70
N GLY A 120 4.57 18.41 -13.60
CA GLY A 120 5.85 19.06 -13.88
C GLY A 120 6.85 19.03 -12.73
N PHE A 121 6.63 18.20 -11.71
CA PHE A 121 7.61 18.01 -10.63
C PHE A 121 8.99 17.64 -11.18
N SER A 122 10.04 17.99 -10.45
CA SER A 122 11.40 17.55 -10.76
C SER A 122 11.80 16.39 -9.86
N ARG A 123 12.56 15.43 -10.42
CA ARG A 123 13.26 14.37 -9.69
C ARG A 123 14.75 14.48 -9.98
N THR A 124 15.56 14.83 -8.99
CA THR A 124 17.01 15.05 -9.15
C THR A 124 17.81 14.25 -8.11
N LEU A 125 19.03 13.86 -8.48
CA LEU A 125 20.03 13.36 -7.54
C LEU A 125 20.99 14.51 -7.24
N GLU A 126 21.04 14.94 -5.97
CA GLU A 126 21.92 16.01 -5.50
C GLU A 126 22.81 15.46 -4.39
N GLY A 127 24.10 15.29 -4.67
CA GLY A 127 24.98 14.50 -3.82
C GLY A 127 24.49 13.06 -3.72
N GLU A 128 24.26 12.57 -2.50
CA GLU A 128 23.79 11.20 -2.21
C GLU A 128 22.28 11.13 -1.91
N ARG A 129 21.52 12.17 -2.26
CA ARG A 129 20.11 12.31 -1.90
C ARG A 129 19.26 12.54 -3.12
N ILE A 130 18.12 11.86 -3.17
CA ILE A 130 17.11 12.07 -4.21
C ILE A 130 16.14 13.15 -3.73
N HIS A 131 15.76 14.03 -4.64
CA HIS A 131 14.84 15.13 -4.38
C HIS A 131 13.66 15.08 -5.34
N TRP A 132 12.45 15.16 -4.81
CA TRP A 132 11.24 15.47 -5.57
C TRP A 132 10.74 16.85 -5.17
N ARG A 133 10.54 17.73 -6.15
CA ARG A 133 10.06 19.11 -5.89
C ARG A 133 8.90 19.45 -6.81
N SER A 134 7.91 20.16 -6.28
CA SER A 134 6.90 20.81 -7.11
C SER A 134 7.55 21.70 -8.18
N HIS A 135 6.90 21.83 -9.34
CA HIS A 135 7.36 22.75 -10.38
C HIS A 135 7.43 24.19 -9.83
N PRO A 136 8.48 24.99 -10.10
CA PRO A 136 8.61 26.35 -9.55
C PRO A 136 7.49 27.31 -9.93
N GLN A 137 6.79 27.03 -11.03
CA GLN A 137 5.65 27.81 -11.51
C GLN A 137 4.30 27.11 -11.26
N ALA A 138 4.28 25.99 -10.53
CA ALA A 138 3.03 25.33 -10.17
C ALA A 138 2.21 26.25 -9.24
N PRO A 139 0.88 26.35 -9.42
CA PRO A 139 0.04 27.10 -8.50
C PRO A 139 -0.15 26.34 -7.19
N GLY A 140 -0.18 27.05 -6.06
CA GLY A 140 -0.39 26.51 -4.73
C GLY A 140 0.90 26.35 -3.91
N ASN A 141 0.76 25.80 -2.72
CA ASN A 141 1.83 25.63 -1.74
C ASN A 141 2.79 24.52 -2.18
N GLY A 142 4.09 24.81 -2.28
CA GLY A 142 5.08 23.88 -2.82
C GLY A 142 5.29 22.63 -1.95
N PHE A 143 5.80 21.57 -2.57
CA PHE A 143 6.24 20.36 -1.86
C PHE A 143 7.71 20.05 -2.14
N HIS A 144 8.38 19.46 -1.15
CA HIS A 144 9.74 18.94 -1.29
C HIS A 144 9.88 17.64 -0.49
N VAL A 145 10.23 16.57 -1.18
CA VAL A 145 10.54 15.27 -0.59
C VAL A 145 12.01 14.98 -0.82
N THR A 146 12.70 14.48 0.20
CA THR A 146 14.04 13.93 0.04
C THR A 146 14.12 12.49 0.53
N TRP A 147 15.03 11.72 -0.07
CA TRP A 147 15.19 10.32 0.23
C TRP A 147 16.65 9.86 0.08
N THR A 148 17.07 9.01 1.01
CA THR A 148 18.24 8.14 0.94
C THR A 148 17.82 6.74 1.39
N PRO A 149 18.67 5.71 1.21
CA PRO A 149 18.43 4.37 1.76
C PRO A 149 18.23 4.31 3.28
N ASN A 150 18.50 5.39 4.01
CA ASN A 150 18.41 5.42 5.48
C ASN A 150 17.47 6.50 6.01
N GLU A 151 17.16 7.54 5.24
CA GLU A 151 16.46 8.73 5.72
C GLU A 151 15.48 9.29 4.69
N CYS A 152 14.40 9.87 5.19
CA CYS A 152 13.42 10.59 4.37
C CYS A 152 13.06 11.92 5.03
N SER A 153 12.76 12.94 4.22
CA SER A 153 12.07 14.14 4.66
C SER A 153 10.92 14.46 3.72
N TRP A 154 9.81 14.95 4.24
CA TRP A 154 8.66 15.38 3.45
C TRP A 154 8.14 16.70 3.98
N TYR A 155 8.18 17.70 3.10
CA TYR A 155 7.69 19.04 3.33
C TYR A 155 6.52 19.35 2.38
N GLU A 156 5.44 19.86 2.95
CA GLU A 156 4.30 20.48 2.27
C GLU A 156 4.14 21.89 2.85
N GLU A 157 4.32 22.92 2.05
CA GLU A 157 4.23 24.31 2.50
C GLU A 157 2.86 24.59 3.16
N ASN A 158 2.89 25.28 4.30
CA ASN A 158 1.75 25.55 5.19
C ASN A 158 1.02 24.32 5.77
N GLY A 159 1.45 23.10 5.43
CA GLY A 159 0.82 21.86 5.88
C GLY A 159 1.67 21.03 6.82
N MET A 160 2.90 20.70 6.41
CA MET A 160 3.68 19.64 7.04
C MET A 160 5.18 19.81 6.84
N ASN A 161 5.95 19.45 7.87
CA ASN A 161 7.39 19.28 7.79
C ASN A 161 7.80 18.12 8.70
N ILE A 162 8.09 16.97 8.10
CA ILE A 162 8.44 15.73 8.80
C ILE A 162 9.71 15.12 8.24
N LYS A 163 10.45 14.41 9.08
CA LYS A 163 11.66 13.68 8.70
C LYS A 163 11.84 12.44 9.57
N GLY A 164 12.61 11.48 9.09
CA GLY A 164 12.74 10.22 9.79
C GLY A 164 13.71 9.24 9.15
N LYS A 165 13.74 8.05 9.71
CA LYS A 165 14.68 6.98 9.35
C LYS A 165 13.96 5.74 8.87
N LEU A 166 14.61 5.02 7.96
CA LEU A 166 14.10 3.76 7.45
C LEU A 166 14.01 2.73 8.58
N VAL A 167 12.85 2.08 8.70
CA VAL A 167 12.69 0.81 9.39
C VAL A 167 13.18 -0.28 8.42
N LYS A 168 14.36 -0.84 8.73
CA LYS A 168 15.05 -1.76 7.82
C LYS A 168 14.61 -3.21 7.98
N PRO A 169 14.65 -4.03 6.91
CA PRO A 169 14.93 -3.65 5.51
C PRO A 169 13.68 -3.17 4.77
N GLY A 170 13.80 -2.87 3.47
CA GLY A 170 12.64 -2.69 2.60
C GLY A 170 11.93 -4.01 2.33
N MET A 171 10.65 -3.95 1.97
CA MET A 171 9.83 -5.12 1.62
C MET A 171 9.26 -4.99 0.22
N HIS A 172 9.06 -6.10 -0.47
CA HIS A 172 8.38 -6.08 -1.75
C HIS A 172 7.54 -7.34 -1.99
N TRP A 173 6.64 -7.24 -2.95
CA TRP A 173 5.97 -8.41 -3.50
C TRP A 173 5.59 -8.18 -4.96
N TYR A 174 5.58 -9.28 -5.71
CA TYR A 174 5.17 -9.34 -7.10
C TYR A 174 3.95 -10.25 -7.22
N LEU A 175 2.87 -9.72 -7.77
CA LEU A 175 1.70 -10.47 -8.18
C LEU A 175 1.76 -10.72 -9.69
N PRO A 176 2.15 -11.93 -10.13
CA PRO A 176 2.13 -12.28 -11.53
C PRO A 176 0.68 -12.44 -12.01
N GLY A 177 0.44 -11.96 -13.23
CA GLY A 177 -0.79 -12.27 -13.95
C GLY A 177 -0.62 -12.00 -15.43
N ARG A 178 -1.47 -12.63 -16.22
CA ARG A 178 -1.32 -12.66 -17.68
C ARG A 178 -1.61 -11.30 -18.33
N ASP A 179 -2.69 -10.66 -17.88
CA ASP A 179 -3.25 -9.42 -18.46
C ASP A 179 -3.39 -8.29 -17.42
N ALA A 180 -3.11 -8.59 -16.16
CA ALA A 180 -3.11 -7.68 -15.01
C ALA A 180 -2.08 -8.18 -14.00
N GLY A 181 -1.46 -7.27 -13.25
CA GLY A 181 -0.38 -7.61 -12.32
C GLY A 181 0.21 -6.36 -11.68
N MET A 182 0.92 -6.55 -10.58
CA MET A 182 1.51 -5.47 -9.80
C MET A 182 2.82 -5.93 -9.17
N TYR A 183 3.82 -5.06 -9.16
CA TYR A 183 4.97 -5.17 -8.28
C TYR A 183 4.98 -3.98 -7.34
N TYR A 184 4.86 -4.28 -6.05
CA TYR A 184 4.73 -3.32 -4.98
C TYR A 184 5.97 -3.35 -4.11
N VAL A 185 6.45 -2.17 -3.76
CA VAL A 185 7.60 -1.95 -2.90
C VAL A 185 7.14 -1.10 -1.72
N ALA A 186 7.51 -1.49 -0.50
CA ALA A 186 7.29 -0.72 0.71
C ALA A 186 8.62 -0.39 1.39
N ASN A 187 8.83 0.91 1.62
CA ASN A 187 9.86 1.40 2.53
C ASN A 187 9.15 2.14 3.66
N ILE A 188 9.22 1.61 4.88
CA ILE A 188 8.56 2.21 6.04
C ILE A 188 9.56 3.15 6.72
N PHE A 189 9.21 4.42 6.88
CA PHE A 189 10.01 5.37 7.64
C PHE A 189 9.31 5.73 8.95
N GLU A 190 10.03 5.69 10.07
CA GLU A 190 9.58 6.25 11.34
C GLU A 190 9.96 7.72 11.39
N MET A 191 8.95 8.58 11.55
CA MET A 191 8.99 10.00 11.24
C MET A 191 8.53 10.84 12.44
N GLU A 192 9.12 12.03 12.56
CA GLU A 192 8.72 13.07 13.51
C GLU A 192 8.74 14.45 12.83
N GLY A 193 8.03 15.41 13.42
CA GLY A 193 8.05 16.79 12.96
C GLY A 193 6.78 17.53 13.31
N THR A 194 6.26 18.29 12.35
CA THR A 194 5.04 19.07 12.54
C THR A 194 4.04 18.89 11.42
N ILE A 195 2.75 18.79 11.76
CA ILE A 195 1.61 18.87 10.83
C ILE A 195 0.65 19.93 11.37
N LEU A 196 0.27 20.90 10.55
CA LEU A 196 -0.58 22.05 10.94
C LEU A 196 -0.06 22.77 12.20
N GLY A 197 1.26 22.85 12.36
CA GLY A 197 1.93 23.47 13.52
C GLY A 197 1.96 22.61 14.80
N LYS A 198 1.28 21.46 14.82
CA LYS A 198 1.30 20.51 15.94
C LYS A 198 2.48 19.55 15.81
N LYS A 199 3.14 19.25 16.92
CA LYS A 199 4.19 18.22 16.96
C LYS A 199 3.55 16.85 16.77
N VAL A 200 4.16 16.03 15.93
CA VAL A 200 3.64 14.70 15.62
C VAL A 200 4.74 13.66 15.57
N ARG A 201 4.37 12.41 15.85
CA ARG A 201 5.16 11.20 15.59
C ARG A 201 4.29 10.19 14.84
N GLY A 202 4.92 9.42 13.96
CA GLY A 202 4.20 8.48 13.11
C GLY A 202 5.14 7.72 12.20
N MET A 203 4.57 7.04 11.22
CA MET A 203 5.32 6.36 10.17
C MET A 203 4.68 6.59 8.82
N ILE A 204 5.48 6.50 7.76
CA ILE A 204 5.01 6.56 6.38
C ILE A 204 5.45 5.34 5.59
N GLY A 205 4.61 4.89 4.66
CA GLY A 205 5.03 4.15 3.48
C GLY A 205 5.61 5.10 2.43
N PHE A 206 6.72 4.69 1.84
CA PHE A 206 7.35 5.31 0.68
C PHE A 206 7.42 4.25 -0.41
N ASP A 207 6.37 4.21 -1.22
CA ASP A 207 5.98 3.01 -1.95
C ASP A 207 6.01 3.23 -3.48
N PRO A 208 7.11 2.86 -4.15
CA PRO A 208 7.11 2.70 -5.60
C PRO A 208 6.17 1.55 -6.00
N ILE A 209 5.24 1.83 -6.90
CA ILE A 209 4.34 0.83 -7.48
C ILE A 209 4.60 0.71 -8.96
N TYR A 210 4.68 -0.52 -9.44
CA TYR A 210 4.84 -0.90 -10.84
C TYR A 210 3.61 -1.68 -11.26
N MET A 211 3.04 -1.30 -12.40
CA MET A 211 1.82 -1.89 -12.91
C MET A 211 2.06 -2.56 -14.25
N TYR A 212 1.21 -3.54 -14.58
CA TYR A 212 1.10 -4.09 -15.92
C TYR A 212 0.95 -2.96 -16.96
N GLU A 213 1.43 -3.16 -18.19
CA GLU A 213 1.36 -2.16 -19.25
C GLU A 213 -0.05 -1.56 -19.42
N GLY A 214 -0.16 -0.23 -19.32
CA GLY A 214 -1.44 0.48 -19.36
C GLY A 214 -2.31 0.31 -18.10
N GLY A 215 -1.73 -0.22 -17.02
CA GLY A 215 -2.34 -0.36 -15.71
C GLY A 215 -2.19 0.88 -14.85
N GLU A 216 -3.18 1.11 -14.00
CA GLU A 216 -3.20 2.18 -13.00
C GLU A 216 -3.96 1.66 -11.78
N ILE A 217 -3.32 1.73 -10.60
CA ILE A 217 -3.90 1.26 -9.34
C ILE A 217 -5.28 1.89 -9.10
N TYR A 218 -6.21 1.10 -8.58
CA TYR A 218 -7.63 1.44 -8.36
C TYR A 218 -8.45 1.80 -9.61
N LYS A 219 -7.86 1.76 -10.81
CA LYS A 219 -8.58 2.08 -12.06
C LYS A 219 -8.61 0.91 -13.04
N THR A 220 -7.45 0.58 -13.61
CA THR A 220 -7.36 -0.34 -14.76
C THR A 220 -6.22 -1.35 -14.57
N LYS A 221 -6.47 -2.62 -14.87
CA LYS A 221 -5.51 -3.74 -14.73
C LYS A 221 -4.92 -3.88 -13.33
N ASP A 222 -5.65 -3.39 -12.33
CA ASP A 222 -5.39 -3.65 -10.93
C ASP A 222 -6.10 -4.94 -10.53
N ALA A 223 -5.35 -6.04 -10.49
CA ALA A 223 -5.90 -7.35 -10.21
C ALA A 223 -6.52 -7.43 -8.80
N LEU A 224 -6.01 -6.68 -7.82
CA LEU A 224 -6.51 -6.71 -6.45
C LEU A 224 -7.99 -6.36 -6.38
N VAL A 225 -8.37 -5.30 -7.11
CA VAL A 225 -9.74 -4.79 -7.16
C VAL A 225 -10.57 -5.46 -8.27
N GLN A 226 -10.02 -5.58 -9.48
CA GLN A 226 -10.79 -6.03 -10.65
C GLN A 226 -11.12 -7.51 -10.60
N GLU A 227 -10.17 -8.32 -10.12
CA GLU A 227 -10.35 -9.77 -9.97
C GLU A 227 -10.88 -10.13 -8.58
N LYS A 228 -11.20 -9.12 -7.75
CA LYS A 228 -11.70 -9.27 -6.37
C LYS A 228 -10.79 -10.16 -5.51
N LEU A 229 -9.48 -9.96 -5.62
CA LEU A 229 -8.51 -10.79 -4.90
C LEU A 229 -8.35 -10.34 -3.47
N GLU A 230 -8.31 -9.03 -3.23
CA GLU A 230 -7.95 -8.47 -1.94
C GLU A 230 -9.12 -8.48 -0.97
N LEU A 231 -9.04 -9.23 0.12
CA LEU A 231 -9.95 -9.06 1.27
C LEU A 231 -9.34 -8.12 2.30
N VAL A 232 -8.03 -8.23 2.50
CA VAL A 232 -7.23 -7.43 3.43
C VAL A 232 -5.93 -7.08 2.73
N TRP A 233 -5.53 -5.80 2.81
CA TRP A 233 -4.21 -5.33 2.43
C TRP A 233 -3.73 -4.33 3.47
N TYR A 234 -2.63 -4.62 4.16
CA TYR A 234 -2.07 -3.71 5.17
C TYR A 234 -0.55 -3.70 5.10
N THR A 235 0.03 -2.51 4.94
CA THR A 235 1.42 -2.24 5.37
C THR A 235 1.35 -1.62 6.75
N TRP A 236 2.19 -2.10 7.66
CA TRP A 236 2.07 -1.72 9.05
C TRP A 236 3.41 -1.78 9.79
N ALA A 237 3.47 -1.07 10.92
CA ALA A 237 4.56 -1.10 11.86
C ALA A 237 4.09 -0.64 13.24
N THR A 238 4.62 -1.26 14.29
CA THR A 238 4.37 -0.91 15.69
C THR A 238 5.69 -0.88 16.45
N ARG A 239 6.13 0.32 16.84
CA ARG A 239 7.19 0.55 17.82
C ARG A 239 6.60 0.41 19.21
N TYR A 240 7.26 -0.35 20.07
CA TYR A 240 6.89 -0.51 21.47
C TYR A 240 7.77 0.34 22.39
N LYS A 241 7.29 0.62 23.61
CA LYS A 241 8.03 1.43 24.59
C LYS A 241 9.34 0.81 25.06
N ASP A 242 9.50 -0.50 24.90
CA ASP A 242 10.75 -1.21 25.17
C ASP A 242 11.79 -1.07 24.05
N GLY A 243 11.46 -0.36 22.97
CA GLY A 243 12.30 -0.11 21.82
C GLY A 243 12.17 -1.16 20.70
N SER A 244 11.53 -2.30 20.97
CA SER A 244 11.26 -3.31 19.94
C SER A 244 10.29 -2.78 18.86
N ILE A 245 10.34 -3.36 17.67
CA ILE A 245 9.40 -3.06 16.60
C ILE A 245 8.99 -4.33 15.89
N ASP A 246 7.72 -4.41 15.55
CA ASP A 246 7.24 -5.33 14.51
C ASP A 246 6.81 -4.48 13.32
N PHE A 247 7.16 -4.89 12.10
CA PHE A 247 6.68 -4.25 10.88
C PHE A 247 6.46 -5.28 9.79
N GLY A 248 5.58 -5.00 8.85
CA GLY A 248 5.22 -6.01 7.87
C GLY A 248 4.24 -5.55 6.82
N HIS A 249 3.90 -6.52 5.98
CA HIS A 249 2.82 -6.41 5.02
C HIS A 249 1.98 -7.67 5.08
N PHE A 250 0.73 -7.53 5.52
CA PHE A 250 -0.22 -8.64 5.63
C PHE A 250 -1.29 -8.49 4.56
N THR A 251 -1.49 -9.57 3.81
CA THR A 251 -2.59 -9.69 2.86
C THR A 251 -3.40 -10.95 3.14
N LEU A 252 -4.71 -10.84 2.91
CA LEU A 252 -5.65 -11.95 2.90
C LEU A 252 -6.49 -11.82 1.63
N GLY A 253 -6.72 -12.92 0.93
CA GLY A 253 -7.36 -12.84 -0.38
C GLY A 253 -8.01 -14.10 -0.90
N ASN A 254 -8.70 -13.95 -2.02
CA ASN A 254 -9.29 -15.05 -2.78
C ASN A 254 -8.22 -15.78 -3.62
N ASP A 255 -8.55 -17.00 -4.05
CA ASP A 255 -7.68 -17.89 -4.81
C ASP A 255 -6.36 -18.16 -4.08
N MET A 256 -5.23 -17.94 -4.76
CA MET A 256 -3.91 -18.02 -4.15
C MET A 256 -3.38 -16.63 -3.79
N PHE A 257 -4.21 -15.60 -3.70
CA PHE A 257 -3.74 -14.32 -3.18
C PHE A 257 -3.74 -14.33 -1.64
N GLY A 258 -2.61 -14.01 -1.04
CA GLY A 258 -2.44 -13.98 0.41
C GLY A 258 -1.03 -14.37 0.84
N PHE A 259 -0.44 -13.53 1.67
CA PHE A 259 0.87 -13.72 2.26
C PHE A 259 1.04 -12.83 3.50
N ALA A 260 2.01 -13.17 4.33
CA ALA A 260 2.51 -12.32 5.39
C ALA A 260 4.03 -12.17 5.23
N ILE A 261 4.53 -10.94 5.36
CA ILE A 261 5.95 -10.64 5.60
C ILE A 261 6.06 -9.85 6.90
N LEU A 262 7.01 -10.21 7.75
CA LEU A 262 7.19 -9.67 9.08
C LEU A 262 8.69 -9.47 9.35
N GLY A 263 9.06 -8.27 9.77
CA GLY A 263 10.39 -7.91 10.24
C GLY A 263 10.39 -7.42 11.69
N ASN A 264 11.57 -7.36 12.30
CA ASN A 264 11.77 -6.92 13.69
C ASN A 264 12.90 -5.90 13.86
N GLU A 265 13.18 -5.48 15.10
CA GLU A 265 14.22 -4.49 15.44
C GLU A 265 15.65 -4.91 15.06
N LYS A 266 15.88 -6.21 14.83
CA LYS A 266 17.18 -6.78 14.42
C LYS A 266 17.34 -6.82 12.90
N GLY A 267 16.31 -6.43 12.14
CA GLY A 267 16.27 -6.56 10.69
C GLY A 267 16.08 -8.00 10.21
N GLU A 268 15.68 -8.92 11.10
CA GLU A 268 15.33 -10.29 10.73
C GLU A 268 13.97 -10.27 10.03
N VAL A 269 13.86 -10.90 8.87
CA VAL A 269 12.63 -10.96 8.09
C VAL A 269 12.19 -12.40 7.87
N ARG A 270 10.89 -12.64 8.03
CA ARG A 270 10.22 -13.90 7.68
C ARG A 270 9.03 -13.61 6.78
N PHE A 271 8.76 -14.51 5.84
CA PHE A 271 7.55 -14.44 5.02
C PHE A 271 6.92 -15.83 4.85
N THR A 272 5.61 -15.85 4.63
CA THR A 272 4.81 -17.07 4.43
C THR A 272 3.65 -16.82 3.48
N TYR A 273 3.22 -17.87 2.79
CA TYR A 273 1.97 -17.94 2.02
C TYR A 273 0.90 -18.79 2.72
N ASP A 274 1.26 -19.45 3.83
CA ASP A 274 0.34 -20.15 4.72
C ASP A 274 -0.31 -19.12 5.65
N VAL A 275 -1.38 -18.53 5.13
CA VAL A 275 -2.15 -17.48 5.80
C VAL A 275 -3.63 -17.77 5.67
N THR A 276 -4.38 -17.48 6.73
CA THR A 276 -5.85 -17.58 6.75
C THR A 276 -6.40 -16.52 7.69
N GLY A 277 -7.70 -16.28 7.65
CA GLY A 277 -8.31 -15.27 8.49
C GLY A 277 -9.76 -14.97 8.16
N GLU A 278 -10.27 -13.97 8.85
CA GLU A 278 -11.61 -13.43 8.68
C GLU A 278 -11.62 -11.93 8.97
N VAL A 279 -12.38 -11.18 8.17
CA VAL A 279 -12.71 -9.78 8.42
C VAL A 279 -14.09 -9.70 9.05
N ASP A 280 -14.19 -9.00 10.17
CA ASP A 280 -15.47 -8.64 10.77
C ASP A 280 -15.88 -7.24 10.28
N PHE A 281 -16.94 -7.16 9.47
CA PHE A 281 -17.51 -5.88 9.01
C PHE A 281 -18.64 -5.36 9.92
N GLY A 282 -18.88 -6.04 11.05
CA GLY A 282 -19.93 -5.70 12.00
C GLY A 282 -21.33 -5.65 11.39
N ALA A 283 -22.26 -5.02 12.11
CA ALA A 283 -23.64 -4.81 11.65
C ALA A 283 -23.73 -3.80 10.49
N ASN A 284 -22.71 -2.97 10.32
CA ASN A 284 -22.68 -1.92 9.30
C ASN A 284 -22.32 -2.49 7.90
N GLY A 285 -21.65 -3.64 7.85
CA GLY A 285 -21.35 -4.38 6.61
C GLY A 285 -20.36 -3.68 5.68
N TYR A 286 -19.64 -2.65 6.17
CA TYR A 286 -18.77 -1.81 5.34
C TYR A 286 -17.43 -1.53 6.01
N TRP A 287 -17.44 -0.88 7.17
CA TRP A 287 -16.27 -0.65 7.99
C TRP A 287 -15.93 -1.90 8.79
N GLN A 288 -14.68 -2.35 8.65
CA GLN A 288 -14.14 -3.40 9.50
C GLN A 288 -14.13 -2.98 10.98
N GLU A 289 -14.58 -3.87 11.84
CA GLU A 289 -14.55 -3.78 13.30
C GLU A 289 -13.42 -4.64 13.90
N GLY A 290 -12.83 -5.53 13.10
CA GLY A 290 -11.62 -6.27 13.44
C GLY A 290 -11.21 -7.24 12.32
N ILE A 291 -9.98 -7.73 12.40
CA ILE A 291 -9.49 -8.79 11.50
C ILE A 291 -8.79 -9.84 12.35
N LYS A 292 -9.14 -11.10 12.15
CA LYS A 292 -8.40 -12.25 12.69
C LYS A 292 -7.53 -12.82 11.58
N TYR A 293 -6.27 -13.10 11.88
CA TYR A 293 -5.30 -13.48 10.88
C TYR A 293 -4.31 -14.49 11.45
N SER A 294 -4.15 -15.64 10.80
CA SER A 294 -3.17 -16.66 11.18
C SER A 294 -1.99 -16.58 10.21
N ALA A 295 -0.78 -16.49 10.74
CA ALA A 295 0.46 -16.55 9.97
C ALA A 295 1.64 -16.97 10.87
N PHE A 296 2.64 -17.62 10.28
CA PHE A 296 3.83 -18.08 11.00
C PHE A 296 3.54 -19.05 12.16
N GLY A 297 2.39 -19.72 12.15
CA GLY A 297 1.91 -20.56 13.26
C GLY A 297 1.42 -19.79 14.49
N ASP A 298 1.24 -18.47 14.36
CA ASP A 298 0.70 -17.57 15.39
C ASP A 298 -0.63 -16.96 14.92
N GLU A 299 -1.45 -16.55 15.89
CA GLU A 299 -2.65 -15.74 15.66
C GLU A 299 -2.32 -14.25 15.82
N TRP A 300 -2.87 -13.45 14.93
CA TRP A 300 -2.74 -12.00 14.86
C TRP A 300 -4.13 -11.38 14.79
N GLU A 301 -4.23 -10.16 15.32
CA GLU A 301 -5.45 -9.37 15.24
C GLU A 301 -5.13 -7.94 14.79
N PHE A 302 -6.00 -7.41 13.92
CA PHE A 302 -6.06 -5.99 13.65
C PHE A 302 -7.09 -5.36 14.58
N ILE A 303 -6.66 -4.32 15.30
CA ILE A 303 -7.47 -3.53 16.21
C ILE A 303 -7.68 -2.16 15.54
N PRO A 304 -8.86 -1.88 14.97
CA PRO A 304 -9.15 -0.58 14.40
C PRO A 304 -9.01 0.54 15.45
N ASP A 305 -8.45 1.68 15.04
CA ASP A 305 -8.55 2.88 15.86
C ASP A 305 -10.01 3.38 15.85
N PRO A 306 -10.61 3.74 17.00
CA PRO A 306 -11.97 4.25 17.05
C PRO A 306 -12.24 5.43 16.11
N LYS A 307 -11.23 6.28 15.85
CA LYS A 307 -11.31 7.40 14.89
C LYS A 307 -10.54 7.12 13.58
N GLY A 308 -10.07 5.89 13.37
CA GLY A 308 -9.22 5.49 12.24
C GLY A 308 -9.92 5.39 10.87
N ARG A 309 -11.23 5.60 10.80
CA ARG A 309 -12.02 5.47 9.56
C ARG A 309 -11.85 6.70 8.66
N PHE A 310 -11.56 6.50 7.38
CA PHE A 310 -11.44 7.57 6.39
C PHE A 310 -12.80 8.06 5.86
N VAL A 311 -13.63 8.59 6.75
CA VAL A 311 -15.01 9.01 6.44
C VAL A 311 -15.06 10.15 5.40
N GLY A 312 -14.07 11.05 5.40
CA GLY A 312 -14.04 12.21 4.51
C GLY A 312 -13.68 11.90 3.05
N LEU A 313 -13.25 10.68 2.73
CA LEU A 313 -12.99 10.26 1.34
C LEU A 313 -14.27 9.80 0.61
N GLY A 314 -15.40 9.72 1.32
CA GLY A 314 -16.65 9.18 0.79
C GLY A 314 -16.63 7.66 0.71
N LYS A 315 -17.61 7.08 0.01
CA LYS A 315 -17.74 5.62 -0.10
C LYS A 315 -16.74 5.06 -1.13
N LEU A 316 -15.73 4.37 -0.64
CA LEU A 316 -14.74 3.62 -1.41
C LEU A 316 -15.18 2.15 -1.60
N LYS A 317 -14.66 1.45 -2.62
CA LYS A 317 -14.89 0.00 -2.79
C LYS A 317 -14.22 -0.83 -1.70
N ASN A 318 -13.10 -0.32 -1.24
CA ASN A 318 -12.16 -0.86 -0.28
C ASN A 318 -11.97 0.18 0.83
N PRO A 319 -12.93 0.29 1.78
CA PRO A 319 -12.81 1.21 2.91
C PRO A 319 -11.46 1.10 3.63
N GLN A 320 -10.88 2.26 3.88
CA GLN A 320 -9.58 2.42 4.53
C GLN A 320 -9.79 2.69 6.02
N VAL A 321 -9.06 1.96 6.86
CA VAL A 321 -9.10 2.14 8.33
C VAL A 321 -7.70 2.01 8.90
N ASP A 322 -7.27 3.04 9.63
CA ASP A 322 -6.08 2.99 10.48
C ASP A 322 -6.37 2.23 11.78
N GLY A 323 -5.35 1.57 12.30
CA GLY A 323 -5.43 0.82 13.54
C GLY A 323 -4.07 0.24 13.89
N ARG A 324 -4.06 -0.95 14.52
CA ARG A 324 -2.82 -1.61 14.90
C ARG A 324 -2.93 -3.11 14.75
N TRP A 325 -1.92 -3.71 14.13
CA TRP A 325 -1.70 -5.15 14.18
C TRP A 325 -0.95 -5.53 15.45
N ARG A 326 -1.35 -6.64 16.07
CA ARG A 326 -0.55 -7.30 17.10
C ARG A 326 -0.71 -8.81 17.02
N ARG A 327 0.27 -9.52 17.56
CA ARG A 327 0.09 -10.93 17.89
C ARG A 327 -0.92 -11.06 19.03
N VAL A 328 -1.82 -12.02 18.94
CA VAL A 328 -2.81 -12.28 20.01
C VAL A 328 -2.08 -12.66 21.30
N GLY A 329 -2.44 -11.99 22.40
CA GLY A 329 -1.81 -12.17 23.71
C GLY A 329 -0.52 -11.37 23.92
N ASP A 330 -0.06 -10.60 22.93
CA ASP A 330 1.04 -9.67 23.12
C ASP A 330 0.64 -8.54 24.08
N THR A 331 1.48 -8.32 25.08
CA THR A 331 1.27 -7.36 26.17
C THR A 331 2.22 -6.17 26.10
N ARG A 332 3.12 -6.11 25.12
CA ARG A 332 4.02 -4.96 24.91
C ARG A 332 3.20 -3.69 24.70
N GLU A 333 3.59 -2.62 25.38
CA GLU A 333 2.93 -1.32 25.25
C GLU A 333 3.39 -0.61 23.97
N PRO A 334 2.46 -0.23 23.07
CA PRO A 334 2.83 0.54 21.89
C PRO A 334 3.31 1.95 22.28
N ASP A 335 4.31 2.45 21.55
CA ASP A 335 4.77 3.84 21.59
C ASP A 335 4.26 4.60 20.36
N VAL A 336 4.57 4.10 19.16
CA VAL A 336 4.15 4.66 17.88
C VAL A 336 3.75 3.53 16.94
N TRP A 337 2.67 3.71 16.19
CA TRP A 337 2.26 2.73 15.21
C TRP A 337 1.63 3.38 14.00
N PHE A 338 1.50 2.56 12.98
CA PHE A 338 0.87 2.84 11.71
C PHE A 338 0.38 1.51 11.17
N ALA A 339 -0.86 1.46 10.71
CA ALA A 339 -1.35 0.34 9.97
C ALA A 339 -2.45 0.86 9.06
N TRP A 340 -2.04 1.35 7.90
CA TRP A 340 -3.01 1.69 6.88
C TRP A 340 -3.27 0.47 6.06
N GLY A 341 -4.54 0.27 5.81
CA GLY A 341 -4.94 -0.80 4.95
C GLY A 341 -6.39 -0.73 4.63
N GLU A 342 -6.74 -1.67 3.78
CA GLU A 342 -7.99 -1.75 3.08
C GLU A 342 -8.62 -3.10 3.38
N ALA A 343 -9.93 -3.07 3.57
CA ALA A 343 -10.74 -4.27 3.59
C ALA A 343 -11.89 -4.11 2.60
N ALA A 344 -12.08 -5.09 1.70
CA ALA A 344 -13.06 -4.98 0.62
C ALA A 344 -14.30 -5.83 0.92
N PRO A 345 -15.39 -5.25 1.46
CA PRO A 345 -16.58 -6.02 1.84
C PRO A 345 -17.24 -6.71 0.63
N GLU A 346 -17.12 -6.13 -0.57
CA GLU A 346 -17.62 -6.74 -1.81
C GLU A 346 -16.86 -8.01 -2.23
N HIS A 347 -15.68 -8.27 -1.67
CA HIS A 347 -14.86 -9.45 -1.96
C HIS A 347 -15.09 -10.58 -0.95
N GLY A 348 -15.85 -10.32 0.12
CA GLY A 348 -16.21 -11.28 1.16
C GLY A 348 -15.46 -11.06 2.48
N SER A 349 -15.85 -11.83 3.50
CA SER A 349 -15.21 -11.79 4.83
C SER A 349 -14.20 -12.92 5.07
N ARG A 350 -14.12 -13.91 4.17
CA ARG A 350 -13.18 -15.02 4.22
C ARG A 350 -12.68 -15.38 2.82
N PRO A 351 -11.41 -15.81 2.67
CA PRO A 351 -10.88 -16.34 1.42
C PRO A 351 -11.77 -17.41 0.78
N VAL A 352 -11.95 -17.31 -0.53
CA VAL A 352 -12.58 -18.33 -1.36
C VAL A 352 -11.61 -18.75 -2.46
N ASN A 353 -11.33 -20.05 -2.57
CA ASN A 353 -10.59 -20.59 -3.71
C ASN A 353 -11.54 -20.85 -4.88
N ARG A 354 -11.45 -20.04 -5.94
CA ARG A 354 -12.27 -20.18 -7.16
C ARG A 354 -11.62 -21.11 -8.20
N LEU A 355 -10.41 -21.59 -7.94
CA LEU A 355 -9.62 -22.48 -8.81
C LEU A 355 -9.34 -23.83 -8.11
N PRO A 356 -10.38 -24.63 -7.81
CA PRO A 356 -10.24 -25.82 -6.96
C PRO A 356 -9.40 -26.95 -7.58
N GLU A 357 -9.20 -26.96 -8.91
CA GLU A 357 -8.40 -27.99 -9.59
C GLU A 357 -6.93 -27.58 -9.76
N MET A 358 -6.54 -26.36 -9.39
CA MET A 358 -5.15 -25.88 -9.44
C MET A 358 -4.23 -26.64 -8.48
N GLY A 359 -4.81 -27.23 -7.42
CA GLY A 359 -4.09 -27.82 -6.31
C GLY A 359 -4.23 -27.00 -5.03
N ALA A 360 -3.63 -27.47 -3.95
CA ALA A 360 -3.66 -26.81 -2.65
C ALA A 360 -2.25 -26.37 -2.23
N ARG A 361 -2.16 -25.25 -1.51
CA ARG A 361 -0.96 -24.90 -0.76
C ARG A 361 -0.76 -25.94 0.34
N ILE A 362 0.46 -26.47 0.43
CA ILE A 362 0.87 -27.26 1.58
C ILE A 362 1.48 -26.29 2.59
N GLY A 363 0.86 -26.18 3.76
CA GLY A 363 1.39 -25.41 4.87
C GLY A 363 2.72 -25.98 5.35
N VAL A 364 3.59 -25.10 5.85
CA VAL A 364 4.87 -25.48 6.43
C VAL A 364 4.75 -25.40 7.94
N ASN A 365 5.17 -26.47 8.64
CA ASN A 365 5.30 -26.42 10.10
C ASN A 365 6.43 -25.45 10.45
N PHE A 366 6.06 -24.25 10.91
CA PHE A 366 7.04 -23.26 11.36
C PHE A 366 7.73 -23.75 12.63
N GLN A 367 9.07 -23.72 12.63
CA GLN A 367 9.81 -23.80 13.89
C GLN A 367 9.57 -22.48 14.64
N LYS A 368 9.07 -22.58 15.87
CA LYS A 368 9.01 -21.43 16.78
C LYS A 368 10.45 -21.10 17.18
N TYR A 369 10.94 -19.94 16.75
CA TYR A 369 12.26 -19.42 17.12
C TYR A 369 12.16 -18.59 18.40
#